data_AF-A0A2P7YDU6-F1
#
_entry.id   AF-A0A2P7YDU6-F1
#
_cell.length_a   1.000
_cell.length_b   1.000
_cell.length_c   1.000
_cell.angle_alpha   90.00
_cell.angle_beta   90.00
_cell.angle_gamma   90.00
#
_symmetry.space_group_name_H-M   'P 1'
#
loop_
_entity.id
_entity.type
_entity.pdbx_description
1 polymer ?
#
loop_
_entity_poly.entity_id
_entity_poly.type
_entity_poly.pdbx_seq_one_letter_code
_entity_poly.pdbx_strand_id
1 'polypeptide(L)'
;MALIEFEILRTNLKYGFSQNQRIVETHFNAVIELVVGDQGHSLYAHAAILRRCSPGLYCLTKKTENGTIRLPDDKLVVVDNFLTWAYYDRVTSAMHASADSLDALIDLCIFAEKVSADDLRDSILEVLSQIQGSITMIPVETCTYVWARTLYTSPLRRFLKDWRKKYGRMDQVTQELLERIPDLAAWLLRSFMKDRQPQAQIDTSEISPSQVAGVKKSKDKWSRRISGTPHST
;
A
#
# COMPACT_ATOMS: atom_id res chain seq x y z
N MET A 1 22.89 14.92 11.42
CA MET A 1 22.37 16.30 11.49
C MET A 1 20.88 16.34 11.11
N ALA A 2 20.02 15.62 11.84
CA ALA A 2 18.57 15.58 11.59
C ALA A 2 17.74 15.74 12.88
N LEU A 3 18.41 16.03 14.01
CA LEU A 3 17.78 16.14 15.34
C LEU A 3 17.44 17.59 15.73
N ILE A 4 17.86 18.60 14.95
CA ILE A 4 17.68 20.02 15.32
C ILE A 4 16.37 20.59 14.75
N GLU A 5 15.82 20.05 13.66
CA GLU A 5 14.57 20.57 13.08
C GLU A 5 13.30 20.14 13.83
N PHE A 6 13.35 19.06 14.61
CA PHE A 6 12.20 18.60 15.40
C PHE A 6 11.96 19.45 16.66
N GLU A 7 12.99 20.14 17.16
CA GLU A 7 12.90 20.97 18.37
C GLU A 7 12.15 22.30 18.12
N ILE A 8 12.14 22.79 16.87
CA ILE A 8 11.51 24.07 16.47
C ILE A 8 9.97 23.94 16.41
N LEU A 9 9.44 22.75 16.14
CA LEU A 9 7.99 22.51 16.17
C LEU A 9 7.45 22.32 17.60
N ARG A 10 8.29 21.85 18.54
CA ARG A 10 7.89 21.67 19.95
C ARG A 10 7.83 22.97 20.76
N THR A 11 8.63 23.97 20.41
CA THR A 11 8.73 25.21 21.20
C THR A 11 7.57 26.20 20.97
N ASN A 12 6.83 26.09 19.86
CA ASN A 12 5.69 26.97 19.56
C ASN A 12 4.36 26.54 20.21
N LEU A 13 4.30 25.40 20.90
CA LEU A 13 3.08 24.91 21.56
C LEU A 13 2.98 25.25 23.06
N LYS A 14 3.94 25.99 23.62
CA LYS A 14 3.99 26.31 25.08
C LYS A 14 3.52 27.70 25.48
N TYR A 15 3.11 28.57 24.54
CA TYR A 15 2.63 29.91 24.88
C TYR A 15 1.09 30.02 24.86
N GLY A 16 0.52 29.95 26.07
CA GLY A 16 -0.69 30.63 26.54
C GLY A 16 -1.91 30.71 25.61
N PHE A 17 -2.76 29.69 25.63
CA PHE A 17 -4.14 29.82 25.16
C PHE A 17 -5.01 30.45 26.27
N SER A 18 -5.17 31.77 26.21
CA SER A 18 -6.18 32.49 26.98
C SER A 18 -7.55 32.34 26.29
N GLN A 19 -8.57 32.04 27.09
CA GLN A 19 -9.94 31.77 26.67
C GLN A 19 -10.59 32.99 25.98
N ASN A 20 -11.51 32.69 25.05
CA ASN A 20 -12.44 33.59 24.35
C ASN A 20 -11.99 34.19 23.00
N GLN A 21 -11.77 33.32 22.01
CA GLN A 21 -12.09 33.67 20.63
C GLN A 21 -13.05 32.61 20.06
N ARG A 22 -14.20 33.06 19.53
CA ARG A 22 -15.01 32.27 18.61
C ARG A 22 -14.11 31.99 17.39
N ILE A 23 -13.52 30.81 17.38
CA ILE A 23 -12.63 30.34 16.33
C ILE A 23 -13.50 30.12 15.10
N VAL A 24 -13.30 30.93 14.06
CA VAL A 24 -13.49 30.43 12.70
C VAL A 24 -12.43 29.34 12.57
N GLU A 25 -12.80 28.10 12.90
CA GLU A 25 -11.90 26.95 12.83
C GLU A 25 -11.44 26.83 11.39
N THR A 26 -10.27 27.40 11.10
CA THR A 26 -9.51 27.01 9.94
C THR A 26 -9.15 25.54 10.16
N HIS A 27 -10.00 24.64 9.67
CA HIS A 27 -9.86 23.18 9.72
C HIS A 27 -8.50 22.66 9.23
N PHE A 28 -7.64 23.53 8.71
CA PHE A 28 -6.28 23.26 8.28
C PHE A 28 -5.29 23.01 9.42
N ASN A 29 -5.54 23.51 10.65
CA ASN A 29 -4.56 23.43 11.75
C ASN A 29 -4.98 22.53 12.93
N ALA A 30 -6.05 21.76 12.80
CA ALA A 30 -6.42 20.81 13.85
C ALA A 30 -5.32 19.74 14.00
N VAL A 31 -4.76 19.62 15.20
CA VAL A 31 -3.78 18.59 15.54
C VAL A 31 -4.52 17.39 16.11
N ILE A 32 -4.20 16.21 15.59
CA ILE A 32 -4.80 14.93 15.95
C ILE A 32 -3.76 14.12 16.71
N GLU A 33 -4.14 13.59 17.86
CA GLU A 33 -3.29 12.71 18.64
C GLU A 33 -3.49 11.26 18.18
N LEU A 34 -2.39 10.56 17.90
CA LEU A 34 -2.36 9.13 17.60
C LEU A 34 -1.74 8.42 18.81
N VAL A 35 -2.51 7.62 19.53
CA VAL A 35 -2.04 6.82 20.66
C VAL A 35 -1.71 5.41 20.16
N VAL A 36 -0.43 5.07 20.10
CA VAL A 36 0.10 3.90 19.40
C VAL A 36 0.68 2.87 20.37
N GLY A 37 0.41 1.60 20.09
CA GLY A 37 0.93 0.47 20.85
C GLY A 37 0.25 0.27 22.21
N ASP A 38 0.68 -0.77 22.90
CA ASP A 38 0.23 -1.16 24.24
C ASP A 38 0.63 -0.15 25.32
N GLN A 39 1.80 0.46 25.16
CA GLN A 39 2.31 1.50 26.07
C GLN A 39 1.64 2.87 25.87
N GLY A 40 0.79 3.01 24.84
CA GLY A 40 0.03 4.24 24.60
C GLY A 40 0.91 5.45 24.22
N HIS A 41 1.91 5.25 23.35
CA HIS A 41 2.78 6.33 22.90
C HIS A 41 2.01 7.34 22.04
N SER A 42 2.06 8.62 22.40
CA SER A 42 1.41 9.69 21.63
C SER A 42 2.31 10.20 20.50
N LEU A 43 1.79 10.14 19.27
CA LEU A 43 2.26 10.87 18.10
C LEU A 43 1.24 11.95 17.72
N TYR A 44 1.66 12.97 16.98
CA TYR A 44 0.78 14.08 16.60
C TYR A 44 0.84 14.32 15.09
N ALA A 45 -0.32 14.53 14.47
CA ALA A 45 -0.44 14.77 13.05
C ALA A 45 -1.46 15.87 12.73
N HIS A 46 -1.20 16.65 11.69
CA HIS A 46 -2.18 17.62 11.20
C HIS A 46 -3.35 16.91 10.51
N ALA A 47 -4.57 17.29 10.87
CA ALA A 47 -5.80 16.75 10.28
C ALA A 47 -5.81 16.85 8.75
N ALA A 48 -5.27 17.96 8.21
CA ALA A 48 -5.15 18.18 6.78
C ALA A 48 -4.25 17.14 6.10
N ILE A 49 -3.13 16.76 6.74
CA ILE A 49 -2.21 15.73 6.23
C ILE A 49 -2.89 14.37 6.28
N LEU A 50 -3.51 14.00 7.40
CA LEU A 50 -4.24 12.72 7.51
C LEU A 50 -5.39 12.64 6.50
N ARG A 51 -6.15 13.70 6.29
CA ARG A 51 -7.23 13.74 5.29
C ARG A 51 -6.73 13.45 3.89
N ARG A 52 -5.55 13.98 3.53
CA ARG A 52 -4.94 13.79 2.21
C ARG A 52 -4.36 12.39 2.06
N CYS A 53 -3.57 11.96 3.04
CA CYS A 53 -2.70 10.79 2.92
C CYS A 53 -3.34 9.49 3.43
N SER A 54 -4.37 9.57 4.27
CA SER A 54 -5.06 8.40 4.85
C SER A 54 -6.53 8.73 5.15
N PRO A 55 -7.42 8.56 4.17
CA PRO A 55 -8.86 8.67 4.38
C PRO A 55 -9.37 7.77 5.51
N GLY A 56 -8.77 6.59 5.68
CA GLY A 56 -9.10 5.65 6.75
C GLY A 56 -8.89 6.25 8.14
N LEU A 57 -7.68 6.78 8.43
CA LEU A 57 -7.41 7.44 9.71
C LEU A 57 -8.27 8.70 9.89
N TYR A 58 -8.39 9.53 8.86
CA TYR A 58 -9.21 10.75 8.94
C TYR A 58 -10.69 10.46 9.23
N CYS A 59 -11.24 9.34 8.76
CA CYS A 59 -12.61 8.95 9.12
C CYS A 59 -12.77 8.58 10.60
N LEU A 60 -11.71 8.10 11.26
CA LEU A 60 -11.73 7.79 12.70
C LEU A 60 -11.81 9.06 13.56
N THR A 61 -11.25 10.17 13.09
CA THR A 61 -11.26 11.44 13.84
C THR A 61 -12.67 11.97 14.06
N LYS A 62 -13.58 11.70 13.12
CA LYS A 62 -15.00 12.06 13.20
C LYS A 62 -15.75 11.24 14.26
N LYS A 63 -15.21 10.11 14.68
CA LYS A 63 -15.79 9.22 15.70
C LYS A 63 -15.28 9.52 17.10
N THR A 64 -14.28 10.40 17.23
CA THR A 64 -13.59 10.68 18.49
C THR A 64 -13.92 12.10 18.92
N GLU A 65 -14.49 12.26 20.12
CA GLU A 65 -14.87 13.58 20.65
C GLU A 65 -13.65 14.49 20.91
N ASN A 66 -12.48 13.88 21.19
CA ASN A 66 -11.26 14.61 21.58
C ASN A 66 -10.21 14.72 20.48
N GLY A 67 -10.49 14.22 19.27
CA GLY A 67 -9.48 14.16 18.20
C GLY A 67 -8.33 13.20 18.48
N THR A 68 -8.54 12.18 19.34
CA THR A 68 -7.54 11.15 19.65
C THR A 68 -7.91 9.84 18.95
N ILE A 69 -7.03 9.35 18.06
CA ILE A 69 -7.14 8.03 17.43
C ILE A 69 -6.29 7.03 18.22
N ARG A 70 -6.86 5.86 18.55
CA ARG A 70 -6.13 4.77 19.21
C ARG A 70 -5.74 3.69 18.20
N LEU A 71 -4.48 3.28 18.25
CA LEU A 71 -3.82 2.30 17.38
C LEU A 71 -3.08 1.27 18.25
N PRO A 72 -3.79 0.48 19.08
CA PRO A 72 -3.17 -0.37 20.09
C PRO A 72 -2.37 -1.55 19.50
N ASP A 73 -2.77 -2.03 18.32
CA ASP A 73 -2.17 -3.19 17.66
C ASP A 73 -1.00 -2.83 16.73
N ASP A 74 -0.68 -1.53 16.60
CA ASP A 74 0.35 -1.04 15.70
C ASP A 74 1.66 -0.75 16.43
N LYS A 75 2.76 -1.06 15.76
CA LYS A 75 4.10 -0.73 16.26
C LYS A 75 4.35 0.78 16.09
N LEU A 76 4.91 1.41 17.11
CA LEU A 76 5.26 2.84 17.09
C LEU A 76 6.06 3.23 15.85
N VAL A 77 7.10 2.46 15.53
CA VAL A 77 7.99 2.70 14.37
C VAL A 77 7.25 2.68 13.03
N VAL A 78 6.18 1.88 12.90
CA VAL A 78 5.41 1.79 11.66
C VAL A 78 4.56 3.05 11.47
N VAL A 79 3.91 3.52 12.55
CA VAL A 79 3.11 4.75 12.51
C VAL A 79 4.02 5.97 12.31
N ASP A 80 5.19 6.00 12.94
CA ASP A 80 6.18 7.06 12.77
C ASP A 80 6.72 7.13 11.33
N ASN A 81 7.02 5.98 10.70
CA ASN A 81 7.40 5.91 9.30
C ASN A 81 6.27 6.37 8.36
N PHE A 82 5.02 6.00 8.66
CA PHE A 82 3.87 6.52 7.92
C PHE A 82 3.76 8.04 8.02
N LEU A 83 3.91 8.63 9.21
CA LEU A 83 3.88 10.08 9.39
C LEU A 83 5.03 10.75 8.64
N THR A 84 6.24 10.19 8.74
CA THR A 84 7.41 10.68 8.00
C THR A 84 7.13 10.72 6.50
N TRP A 85 6.57 9.65 5.92
CA TRP A 85 6.14 9.68 4.53
C TRP A 85 5.05 10.73 4.27
N ALA A 86 4.02 10.81 5.11
CA ALA A 86 2.90 11.72 4.88
C ALA A 86 3.30 13.21 4.86
N TYR A 87 4.34 13.57 5.63
CA TYR A 87 4.90 14.93 5.65
C TYR A 87 5.92 15.20 4.55
N TYR A 88 6.78 14.24 4.24
CA TYR A 88 7.96 14.47 3.40
C TYR A 88 7.90 13.80 2.02
N ASP A 89 6.85 13.02 1.76
CA ASP A 89 6.66 12.21 0.55
C ASP A 89 7.86 11.31 0.26
N ARG A 90 8.42 10.71 1.32
CA ARG A 90 9.60 9.86 1.28
C ARG A 90 9.37 8.62 2.11
N VAL A 91 9.53 7.45 1.49
CA VAL A 91 9.61 6.18 2.22
C VAL A 91 10.98 6.13 2.89
N THR A 92 11.01 6.23 4.22
CA THR A 92 12.25 6.25 4.98
C THR A 92 12.99 4.92 4.83
N SER A 93 14.13 4.97 4.14
CA SER A 93 15.19 3.96 4.10
C SER A 93 14.82 2.57 3.53
N ALA A 94 14.99 2.45 2.21
CA ALA A 94 15.44 1.21 1.58
C ALA A 94 16.81 1.40 0.89
N MET A 95 17.69 2.25 1.45
CA MET A 95 19.03 2.46 0.85
C MET A 95 19.87 1.18 0.83
N HIS A 96 19.54 0.19 1.64
CA HIS A 96 20.16 -1.13 1.62
C HIS A 96 19.09 -2.21 1.55
N ALA A 97 19.16 -3.08 0.55
CA ALA A 97 18.32 -4.25 0.45
C ALA A 97 18.77 -5.28 1.51
N SER A 98 18.25 -5.15 2.73
CA SER A 98 18.45 -6.12 3.82
C SER A 98 17.15 -6.85 4.17
N ALA A 99 17.25 -7.95 4.90
CA ALA A 99 16.08 -8.65 5.45
C ALA A 99 15.27 -7.74 6.38
N ASP A 100 15.95 -6.96 7.23
CA ASP A 100 15.30 -6.01 8.14
C ASP A 100 14.53 -4.94 7.36
N SER A 101 15.07 -4.46 6.23
CA SER A 101 14.37 -3.53 5.35
C SER A 101 13.14 -4.16 4.69
N LEU A 102 13.19 -5.45 4.34
CA LEU A 102 12.03 -6.17 3.81
C LEU A 102 10.89 -6.21 4.84
N ASP A 103 11.18 -6.62 6.08
CA ASP A 103 10.16 -6.73 7.13
C ASP A 103 9.57 -5.36 7.49
N ALA A 104 10.40 -4.31 7.58
CA ALA A 104 9.94 -2.95 7.82
C ALA A 104 9.02 -2.42 6.70
N LEU A 105 9.36 -2.69 5.43
CA LEU A 105 8.53 -2.30 4.29
C LEU A 105 7.20 -3.08 4.27
N ILE A 106 7.22 -4.37 4.62
CA ILE A 106 6.02 -5.20 4.70
C ILE A 106 5.10 -4.71 5.82
N ASP A 107 5.63 -4.46 7.01
CA ASP A 107 4.87 -3.90 8.13
C ASP A 107 4.21 -2.57 7.75
N LEU A 108 4.97 -1.67 7.10
CA LEU A 108 4.46 -0.39 6.63
C LEU A 108 3.40 -0.54 5.53
N CYS A 109 3.57 -1.50 4.61
CA CYS A 109 2.62 -1.79 3.55
C CYS A 109 1.29 -2.32 4.11
N ILE A 110 1.35 -3.21 5.10
CA ILE A 110 0.16 -3.72 5.81
C ILE A 110 -0.56 -2.58 6.51
N PHE A 111 0.18 -1.70 7.19
CA PHE A 111 -0.40 -0.54 7.83
C PHE A 111 -1.05 0.39 6.81
N ALA A 112 -0.38 0.67 5.69
CA ALA A 112 -0.90 1.51 4.61
C ALA A 112 -2.23 0.96 4.05
N GLU A 113 -2.33 -0.35 3.81
CA GLU A 113 -3.60 -0.99 3.43
C GLU A 113 -4.68 -0.80 4.50
N LYS A 114 -4.34 -1.04 5.77
CA LYS A 114 -5.27 -0.90 6.90
C LYS A 114 -5.87 0.50 7.00
N VAL A 115 -5.05 1.52 6.75
CA VAL A 115 -5.44 2.93 6.88
C VAL A 115 -5.87 3.57 5.55
N SER A 116 -5.98 2.78 4.48
CA SER A 116 -6.34 3.24 3.13
C SER A 116 -5.40 4.33 2.59
N ALA A 117 -4.09 4.21 2.87
CA ALA A 117 -3.05 5.07 2.31
C ALA A 117 -2.51 4.45 1.01
N ASP A 118 -3.32 4.52 -0.05
CA ASP A 118 -3.04 3.84 -1.33
C ASP A 118 -1.72 4.30 -1.98
N ASP A 119 -1.46 5.61 -1.99
CA ASP A 119 -0.23 6.19 -2.57
C ASP A 119 1.04 5.67 -1.87
N LEU A 120 0.99 5.53 -0.53
CA LEU A 120 2.09 4.95 0.24
C LEU A 120 2.28 3.48 -0.09
N ARG A 121 1.19 2.70 -0.10
CA ARG A 121 1.25 1.27 -0.44
C ARG A 121 1.91 1.07 -1.80
N ASP A 122 1.48 1.83 -2.80
CA ASP A 122 1.98 1.70 -4.16
C ASP A 122 3.46 2.11 -4.24
N SER A 123 3.85 3.19 -3.56
CA SER A 123 5.26 3.59 -3.39
C SER A 123 6.12 2.49 -2.74
N ILE A 124 5.59 1.80 -1.72
CA ILE A 124 6.30 0.69 -1.06
C ILE A 124 6.43 -0.51 -2.01
N LEU A 125 5.40 -0.84 -2.78
CA LEU A 125 5.47 -1.94 -3.76
C LEU A 125 6.51 -1.66 -4.85
N GLU A 126 6.66 -0.41 -5.27
CA GLU A 126 7.74 0.00 -6.18
C GLU A 126 9.12 -0.22 -5.56
N VAL A 127 9.33 0.20 -4.31
CA VAL A 127 10.57 -0.02 -3.57
C VAL A 127 10.86 -1.51 -3.39
N LEU A 128 9.85 -2.30 -3.01
CA LEU A 128 9.95 -3.75 -2.91
C LEU A 128 10.35 -4.38 -4.25
N SER A 129 9.84 -3.85 -5.37
CA SER A 129 10.23 -4.31 -6.70
C SER A 129 11.67 -3.99 -7.06
N GLN A 130 12.23 -2.90 -6.54
CA GLN A 130 13.63 -2.51 -6.78
C GLN A 130 14.59 -3.43 -6.01
N ILE A 131 14.26 -3.78 -4.77
CA ILE A 131 15.10 -4.68 -3.96
C ILE A 131 14.93 -6.16 -4.35
N GLN A 132 13.95 -6.46 -5.21
CA GLN A 132 13.59 -7.82 -5.61
C GLN A 132 14.75 -8.65 -6.17
N GLY A 133 15.68 -7.99 -6.87
CA GLY A 133 16.87 -8.66 -7.43
C GLY A 133 17.92 -9.01 -6.39
N SER A 134 17.89 -8.39 -5.21
CA SER A 134 18.85 -8.63 -4.13
C SER A 134 18.39 -9.70 -3.14
N ILE A 135 17.08 -9.91 -3.03
CA ILE A 135 16.47 -10.90 -2.14
C ILE A 135 15.95 -12.06 -2.98
N THR A 136 16.72 -13.16 -2.99
CA THR A 136 16.46 -14.32 -3.85
C THR A 136 15.18 -15.07 -3.48
N MET A 137 14.80 -15.09 -2.20
CA MET A 137 13.63 -15.80 -1.73
C MET A 137 13.01 -15.11 -0.51
N ILE A 138 11.68 -14.99 -0.52
CA ILE A 138 10.92 -14.49 0.62
C ILE A 138 10.71 -15.63 1.62
N PRO A 139 10.99 -15.46 2.92
CA PRO A 139 10.74 -16.49 3.93
C PRO A 139 9.27 -16.94 3.99
N VAL A 140 9.02 -18.18 4.46
CA VAL A 140 7.64 -18.69 4.61
C VAL A 140 6.92 -17.95 5.74
N GLU A 141 7.66 -17.58 6.77
CA GLU A 141 7.23 -16.78 7.92
C GLU A 141 6.67 -15.44 7.46
N THR A 142 7.41 -14.73 6.60
CA THR A 142 7.00 -13.45 6.03
C THR A 142 5.71 -13.59 5.21
N CYS A 143 5.60 -14.63 4.38
CA CYS A 143 4.35 -14.90 3.66
C CYS A 143 3.20 -15.21 4.62
N THR A 144 3.44 -15.98 5.68
CA THR A 144 2.43 -16.39 6.66
C THR A 144 1.92 -15.17 7.40
N TYR A 145 2.84 -14.30 7.81
CA TYR A 145 2.55 -13.03 8.45
C TYR A 145 1.66 -12.13 7.57
N VAL A 146 2.01 -11.96 6.28
CA VAL A 146 1.20 -11.17 5.35
C VAL A 146 -0.18 -11.79 5.14
N TRP A 147 -0.28 -13.11 5.01
CA TRP A 147 -1.57 -13.80 4.85
C TRP A 147 -2.45 -13.75 6.09
N ALA A 148 -1.88 -13.58 7.28
CA ALA A 148 -2.65 -13.39 8.50
C ALA A 148 -3.18 -11.95 8.66
N ARG A 149 -2.53 -10.96 8.06
CA ARG A 149 -2.75 -9.53 8.34
C ARG A 149 -3.43 -8.73 7.22
N THR A 150 -3.55 -9.29 6.03
CA THR A 150 -4.12 -8.60 4.85
C THR A 150 -5.39 -9.28 4.36
N LEU A 151 -6.15 -8.66 3.47
CA LEU A 151 -7.31 -9.31 2.81
C LEU A 151 -6.87 -10.19 1.63
N TYR A 152 -7.71 -11.11 1.19
CA TYR A 152 -7.42 -11.98 0.03
C TYR A 152 -7.20 -11.20 -1.28
N THR A 153 -7.75 -9.97 -1.37
CA THR A 153 -7.61 -9.04 -2.49
C THR A 153 -6.40 -8.11 -2.37
N SER A 154 -5.62 -8.21 -1.30
CA SER A 154 -4.46 -7.33 -1.03
C SER A 154 -3.48 -7.29 -2.21
N PRO A 155 -3.12 -6.09 -2.69
CA PRO A 155 -2.03 -5.89 -3.65
C PRO A 155 -0.71 -6.51 -3.18
N LEU A 156 -0.40 -6.43 -1.89
CA LEU A 156 0.80 -7.06 -1.32
C LEU A 156 0.79 -8.58 -1.51
N ARG A 157 -0.33 -9.27 -1.25
CA ARG A 157 -0.42 -10.72 -1.50
C ARG A 157 -0.19 -11.08 -2.97
N ARG A 158 -0.72 -10.28 -3.90
CA ARG A 158 -0.51 -10.48 -5.34
C ARG A 158 0.97 -10.30 -5.70
N PHE A 159 1.58 -9.24 -5.21
CA PHE A 159 2.99 -8.96 -5.40
C PHE A 159 3.88 -10.11 -4.89
N LEU A 160 3.62 -10.66 -3.70
CA LEU A 160 4.38 -11.79 -3.16
C LEU A 160 4.17 -13.10 -3.95
N LYS A 161 2.97 -13.33 -4.48
CA LYS A 161 2.71 -14.44 -5.42
C LYS A 161 3.58 -14.31 -6.66
N ASP A 162 3.57 -13.14 -7.28
CA ASP A 162 4.33 -12.88 -8.50
C ASP A 162 5.84 -12.96 -8.25
N TRP A 163 6.31 -12.47 -7.11
CA TRP A 163 7.70 -12.62 -6.67
C TRP A 163 8.09 -14.09 -6.55
N ARG A 164 7.34 -14.89 -5.79
CA ARG A 164 7.63 -16.32 -5.64
C ARG A 164 7.50 -17.09 -6.95
N LYS A 165 6.60 -16.70 -7.86
CA LYS A 165 6.56 -17.29 -9.20
C LYS A 165 7.83 -16.99 -9.99
N LYS A 166 8.32 -15.75 -9.94
CA LYS A 166 9.46 -15.27 -10.73
C LYS A 166 10.80 -15.87 -10.30
N TYR A 167 11.05 -15.97 -9.00
CA TYR A 167 12.34 -16.46 -8.46
C TYR A 167 12.25 -17.84 -7.82
N GLY A 168 11.03 -18.30 -7.55
CA GLY A 168 10.84 -19.57 -6.88
C GLY A 168 10.99 -20.77 -7.82
N ARG A 169 11.20 -21.92 -7.21
CA ARG A 169 11.27 -23.21 -7.88
C ARG A 169 10.24 -24.17 -7.28
N MET A 170 9.90 -25.23 -8.02
CA MET A 170 8.87 -26.19 -7.60
C MET A 170 9.24 -26.92 -6.30
N ASP A 171 10.53 -27.22 -6.09
CA ASP A 171 11.08 -27.81 -4.86
C ASP A 171 11.00 -26.89 -3.64
N GLN A 172 10.73 -25.59 -3.83
CA GLN A 172 10.53 -24.63 -2.75
C GLN A 172 9.07 -24.55 -2.27
N VAL A 173 8.16 -25.31 -2.88
CA VAL A 173 6.84 -25.56 -2.30
C VAL A 173 7.00 -26.59 -1.20
N THR A 174 7.45 -26.14 -0.04
CA THR A 174 7.74 -26.99 1.12
C THR A 174 6.46 -27.48 1.79
N GLN A 175 6.57 -28.55 2.57
CA GLN A 175 5.49 -29.02 3.45
C GLN A 175 5.02 -27.92 4.40
N GLU A 176 5.95 -27.13 4.92
CA GLU A 176 5.63 -26.00 5.79
C GLU A 176 4.76 -24.95 5.08
N LEU A 177 5.05 -24.63 3.82
CA LEU A 177 4.24 -23.68 3.04
C LEU A 177 2.83 -24.23 2.79
N LEU A 178 2.70 -25.54 2.52
CA LEU A 178 1.43 -26.23 2.37
C LEU A 178 0.59 -26.16 3.64
N GLU A 179 1.21 -26.34 4.81
CA GLU A 179 0.54 -26.32 6.11
C GLU A 179 0.13 -24.90 6.53
N ARG A 180 1.02 -23.92 6.36
CA ARG A 180 0.79 -22.54 6.82
C ARG A 180 -0.06 -21.71 5.86
N ILE A 181 0.11 -21.91 4.54
CA ILE A 181 -0.50 -21.07 3.51
C ILE A 181 -0.95 -21.92 2.30
N PRO A 182 -1.92 -22.83 2.48
CA PRO A 182 -2.33 -23.78 1.44
C PRO A 182 -2.77 -23.09 0.15
N ASP A 183 -3.39 -21.91 0.24
CA ASP A 183 -3.80 -21.12 -0.93
C ASP A 183 -2.62 -20.67 -1.80
N LEU A 184 -1.52 -20.23 -1.17
CA LEU A 184 -0.32 -19.81 -1.88
C LEU A 184 0.38 -21.03 -2.49
N ALA A 185 0.52 -22.11 -1.73
CA ALA A 185 1.11 -23.35 -2.20
C ALA A 185 0.35 -23.92 -3.42
N ALA A 186 -0.98 -24.02 -3.32
CA ALA A 186 -1.82 -24.49 -4.41
C ALA A 186 -1.74 -23.58 -5.65
N TRP A 187 -1.65 -22.26 -5.46
CA TRP A 187 -1.46 -21.33 -6.57
C TRP A 187 -0.09 -21.53 -7.25
N LEU A 188 0.98 -21.68 -6.47
CA LEU A 188 2.33 -21.91 -7.00
C LEU A 188 2.42 -23.22 -7.79
N LEU A 189 1.91 -24.32 -7.23
CA LEU A 189 1.87 -25.62 -7.91
C LEU A 189 1.15 -25.54 -9.26
N ARG A 190 -0.03 -24.89 -9.29
CA ARG A 190 -0.77 -24.67 -10.55
C ARG A 190 0.02 -23.82 -11.54
N SER A 191 0.73 -22.79 -11.06
CA SER A 191 1.53 -21.92 -11.93
C SER A 191 2.69 -22.68 -12.58
N PHE A 192 3.43 -23.49 -11.81
CA PHE A 192 4.55 -24.27 -12.33
C PHE A 192 4.11 -25.41 -13.27
N MET A 193 2.94 -26.01 -13.04
CA MET A 193 2.40 -27.03 -13.94
C MET A 193 1.96 -26.47 -15.29
N LYS A 194 1.37 -25.25 -15.31
CA LYS A 194 0.99 -24.58 -16.56
C LYS A 194 2.20 -24.26 -17.43
N ASP A 195 3.29 -23.82 -16.81
CA ASP A 195 4.53 -23.48 -17.53
C ASP A 195 5.24 -24.74 -18.11
N ARG A 196 4.84 -25.95 -17.69
CA ARG A 196 5.37 -27.24 -18.17
C ARG A 196 4.53 -27.90 -19.26
N GLN A 197 3.30 -27.47 -19.51
CA GLN A 197 2.56 -28.03 -20.63
C GLN A 197 3.32 -27.67 -21.91
N PRO A 198 3.74 -28.65 -22.73
CA PRO A 198 4.30 -28.36 -24.04
C PRO A 198 3.30 -27.42 -24.69
N GLN A 199 3.75 -26.24 -25.13
CA GLN A 199 2.93 -25.45 -26.04
C GLN A 199 2.65 -26.39 -27.19
N ALA A 200 1.45 -26.97 -27.23
CA ALA A 200 1.01 -27.76 -28.35
C ALA A 200 1.28 -26.85 -29.53
N GLN A 201 2.25 -27.23 -30.36
CA GLN A 201 2.51 -26.54 -31.61
C GLN A 201 1.20 -26.70 -32.36
N ILE A 202 0.35 -25.67 -32.26
CA ILE A 202 -0.78 -25.52 -33.14
C ILE A 202 -0.11 -25.22 -34.46
N ASP A 203 0.20 -26.29 -35.19
CA ASP A 203 0.61 -26.24 -36.58
C ASP A 203 -0.48 -25.45 -37.30
N THR A 204 -0.20 -24.17 -37.50
CA THR A 204 -1.04 -23.24 -38.25
C THR A 204 -0.75 -23.35 -39.75
N SER A 205 -0.02 -24.40 -40.14
CA SER A 205 0.26 -24.80 -41.51
C SER A 205 -0.97 -25.39 -42.20
N GLU A 206 -2.11 -24.70 -42.20
CA GLU A 206 -3.19 -24.99 -43.17
C GLU A 206 -4.27 -23.89 -43.31
N ILE A 207 -4.01 -22.63 -42.91
CA ILE A 207 -4.90 -21.52 -43.30
C ILE A 207 -4.41 -20.95 -44.63
N SER A 208 -4.94 -21.52 -45.71
CA SER A 208 -4.82 -20.97 -47.07
C SER A 208 -5.26 -19.49 -47.13
N PRO A 209 -4.46 -18.55 -47.67
CA PRO A 209 -4.78 -17.12 -47.72
C PRO A 209 -5.90 -16.70 -48.70
N SER A 210 -6.69 -17.61 -49.26
CA SER A 210 -7.47 -17.34 -50.47
C SER A 210 -8.91 -16.82 -50.29
N GLN A 211 -9.40 -16.57 -49.07
CA GLN A 211 -10.78 -16.06 -48.88
C GLN A 211 -10.94 -15.02 -47.76
N VAL A 212 -10.33 -13.84 -47.90
CA VAL A 212 -10.81 -12.62 -47.19
C VAL A 212 -10.80 -11.43 -48.14
N ALA A 213 -11.62 -11.52 -49.20
CA ALA A 213 -12.04 -10.35 -49.96
C ALA A 213 -13.41 -9.90 -49.44
N GLY A 214 -13.45 -8.74 -48.76
CA GLY A 214 -14.68 -7.96 -48.65
C GLY A 214 -15.26 -7.79 -47.25
N VAL A 215 -14.59 -7.06 -46.36
CA VAL A 215 -15.29 -6.33 -45.29
C VAL A 215 -14.91 -4.86 -45.39
N LYS A 216 -15.85 -4.09 -45.96
CA LYS A 216 -15.76 -2.64 -46.13
C LYS A 216 -15.77 -1.96 -44.75
N LYS A 217 -14.82 -1.05 -44.56
CA LYS A 217 -14.72 -0.13 -43.42
C LYS A 217 -15.98 0.75 -43.35
N SER A 218 -16.80 0.63 -42.30
CA SER A 218 -17.76 1.67 -41.92
C SER A 218 -17.08 2.64 -40.94
N LYS A 219 -16.83 3.85 -41.40
CA LYS A 219 -16.39 5.01 -40.62
C LYS A 219 -17.64 5.78 -40.20
N ASP A 220 -18.21 5.48 -39.05
CA ASP A 220 -19.19 6.32 -38.37
C ASP A 220 -18.54 6.81 -37.08
N LYS A 221 -17.94 8.02 -37.02
CA LYS A 221 -18.59 9.34 -36.98
C LYS A 221 -19.53 9.48 -35.78
N TRP A 222 -18.98 9.48 -34.58
CA TRP A 222 -19.66 10.03 -33.40
C TRP A 222 -19.04 11.38 -33.05
N SER A 223 -19.80 12.42 -33.39
CA SER A 223 -19.53 13.82 -33.08
C SER A 223 -20.15 14.17 -31.73
N ARG A 224 -19.44 14.99 -30.96
CA ARG A 224 -19.88 16.08 -30.06
C ARG A 224 -21.32 16.02 -29.51
N ARG A 225 -21.47 16.20 -28.19
CA ARG A 225 -22.41 17.09 -27.45
C ARG A 225 -22.29 16.77 -25.95
N ILE A 226 -22.47 17.62 -24.94
CA ILE A 226 -22.60 19.06 -24.76
C ILE A 226 -22.31 19.29 -23.26
N SER A 227 -21.63 20.39 -22.96
CA SER A 227 -21.48 21.00 -21.65
C SER A 227 -22.82 21.38 -21.02
N GLY A 228 -23.06 21.03 -19.76
CA GLY A 228 -24.21 21.48 -18.99
C GLY A 228 -23.90 21.60 -17.51
N THR A 229 -23.42 22.78 -17.09
CA THR A 229 -23.45 23.24 -15.69
C THR A 229 -24.78 23.94 -15.41
N PRO A 230 -25.49 23.62 -14.32
CA PRO A 230 -26.44 24.55 -13.74
C PRO A 230 -25.81 25.27 -12.53
N HIS A 231 -25.80 26.60 -12.62
CA HIS A 231 -25.83 27.48 -11.46
C HIS A 231 -27.20 27.35 -10.77
N SER A 232 -27.18 27.27 -9.45
CA SER A 232 -28.33 27.65 -8.63
C SER A 232 -27.83 28.46 -7.44
N THR A 233 -28.47 29.62 -7.30
CA THR A 233 -28.52 30.61 -6.21
C THR A 233 -28.62 30.04 -4.82
#